data_AF-A0A602ZBV5-F1
#
_entry.id   AF-A0A602ZBV5-F1
#
_cell.length_a   1.000
_cell.length_b   1.000
_cell.length_c   1.000
_cell.angle_alpha   90.00
_cell.angle_beta   90.00
_cell.angle_gamma   90.00
#
_symmetry.space_group_name_H-M   'P 1'
#
loop_
_entity.id
_entity.type
_entity.pdbx_description
1 polymer ?
#
loop_
_entity_poly.entity_id
_entity_poly.type
_entity_poly.pdbx_seq_one_letter_code
_entity_poly.pdbx_strand_id
1 'polypeptide(L)'
;MERMIIAQKNLEKALLILCESIDTEEKLLRVYNECLCNITPESLPKLLRMDYFKLVRMFNVTINSTGKMSFSGPDTSDGVNALLPPATILLYKRLTEWMAVESYIRGQSYIYS
;
A
#
# COMPACT_ATOMS: atom_id res chain seq x y z
N MET A 1 -16.69 -6.59 -3.68
CA MET A 1 -15.53 -7.33 -4.21
C MET A 1 -14.74 -6.52 -5.23
N GLU A 2 -15.38 -5.95 -6.26
CA GLU A 2 -14.73 -5.14 -7.30
C GLU A 2 -13.79 -4.05 -6.78
N ARG A 3 -14.22 -3.22 -5.82
CA ARG A 3 -13.37 -2.18 -5.23
C ARG A 3 -12.11 -2.73 -4.56
N MET A 4 -12.19 -3.89 -3.90
CA MET A 4 -11.03 -4.54 -3.29
C MET A 4 -10.06 -5.07 -4.35
N ILE A 5 -10.57 -5.59 -5.47
CA ILE A 5 -9.74 -6.01 -6.61
C ILE A 5 -8.96 -4.82 -7.18
N ILE A 6 -9.61 -3.67 -7.33
CA ILE A 6 -8.94 -2.45 -7.80
C ILE A 6 -7.85 -2.01 -6.80
N ALA A 7 -8.17 -2.01 -5.50
CA ALA A 7 -7.19 -1.69 -4.46
C ALA A 7 -5.99 -2.66 -4.47
N GLN A 8 -6.25 -3.96 -4.63
CA GLN A 8 -5.23 -5.00 -4.74
C GLN A 8 -4.33 -4.77 -5.96
N LYS A 9 -4.90 -4.45 -7.13
CA LYS A 9 -4.12 -4.13 -8.35
C LYS A 9 -3.28 -2.86 -8.19
N ASN A 10 -3.79 -1.84 -7.49
CA ASN A 10 -3.01 -0.65 -7.19
C ASN A 10 -1.83 -0.97 -6.26
N LEU A 11 -2.02 -1.82 -5.26
CA LEU A 11 -0.92 -2.28 -4.39
C LEU A 11 0.10 -3.15 -5.16
N GLU A 12 -0.35 -4.00 -6.07
CA GLU A 12 0.52 -4.77 -6.96
C GLU A 12 1.35 -3.84 -7.85
N LYS A 13 0.72 -2.84 -8.47
CA LYS A 13 1.41 -1.83 -9.28
C LYS A 13 2.44 -1.06 -8.45
N ALA A 14 2.10 -0.70 -7.20
CA ALA A 14 3.05 -0.05 -6.29
C ALA A 14 4.29 -0.92 -6.06
N LEU A 15 4.12 -2.22 -5.84
CA LEU A 15 5.25 -3.16 -5.67
C LEU A 15 6.13 -3.25 -6.92
N LEU A 16 5.53 -3.27 -8.11
CA LEU A 16 6.28 -3.28 -9.36
C LEU A 16 7.14 -2.02 -9.51
N ILE A 17 6.57 -0.85 -9.24
CA ILE A 17 7.31 0.43 -9.29
C ILE A 17 8.44 0.43 -8.24
N LEU A 18 8.20 -0.12 -7.04
CA LEU A 18 9.22 -0.20 -5.99
C LEU A 18 10.44 -1.04 -6.40
N CYS A 19 10.26 -2.01 -7.31
CA CYS A 19 11.32 -2.85 -7.86
C CYS A 19 12.08 -2.20 -9.04
N GLU A 20 11.61 -1.09 -9.60
CA GLU A 20 12.26 -0.43 -10.73
C GLU A 20 13.60 0.21 -10.32
N SER A 21 14.58 0.12 -11.21
CA SER A 21 15.91 0.74 -11.09
C SER A 21 15.89 2.21 -11.54
N ILE A 22 14.93 2.97 -11.05
CA ILE A 22 14.81 4.43 -11.23
C ILE A 22 15.20 5.16 -9.94
N ASP A 23 15.32 6.49 -10.03
CA ASP A 23 15.58 7.34 -8.88
C ASP A 23 14.57 7.09 -7.74
N THR A 24 15.05 7.15 -6.50
CA THR A 24 14.26 6.79 -5.32
C THR A 24 13.14 7.79 -5.08
N GLU A 25 13.35 9.08 -5.32
CA GLU A 25 12.33 10.11 -5.13
C GLU A 25 11.23 9.97 -6.17
N GLU A 26 11.61 9.83 -7.45
CA GLU A 26 10.68 9.63 -8.56
C GLU A 26 9.81 8.38 -8.35
N LYS A 27 10.43 7.27 -7.93
CA LYS A 27 9.76 6.02 -7.59
C LYS A 27 8.68 6.19 -6.53
N LEU A 28 9.01 6.87 -5.44
CA LEU A 28 8.08 7.09 -4.33
C LEU A 28 6.91 7.98 -4.72
N LEU A 29 7.19 9.03 -5.49
CA LEU A 29 6.18 9.93 -6.03
C LEU A 29 5.22 9.20 -6.96
N ARG A 30 5.73 8.34 -7.85
CA ARG A 30 4.93 7.50 -8.75
C ARG A 30 4.07 6.51 -7.97
N VAL A 31 4.61 5.83 -6.96
CA VAL A 31 3.81 4.94 -6.10
C VAL A 31 2.67 5.70 -5.43
N TYR A 32 2.96 6.88 -4.86
CA TYR A 32 1.94 7.68 -4.18
C TYR A 32 0.84 8.13 -5.14
N ASN A 33 1.19 8.80 -6.23
CA ASN A 33 0.25 9.41 -7.16
C ASN A 33 -0.50 8.39 -8.01
N GLU A 34 0.21 7.38 -8.54
CA GLU A 34 -0.38 6.44 -9.49
C GLU A 34 -1.08 5.26 -8.81
N CYS A 35 -0.75 4.97 -7.55
CA CYS A 35 -1.23 3.77 -6.87
C CYS A 35 -2.00 4.10 -5.60
N LEU A 36 -1.34 4.70 -4.60
CA LEU A 36 -1.94 4.87 -3.28
C LEU A 36 -3.11 5.86 -3.28
N CYS A 37 -2.99 7.03 -3.92
CA CYS A 37 -4.08 8.01 -4.02
C CYS A 37 -5.35 7.46 -4.68
N ASN A 38 -5.24 6.40 -5.48
CA ASN A 38 -6.36 5.75 -6.16
C ASN A 38 -7.09 4.71 -5.27
N ILE A 39 -6.60 4.45 -4.05
CA ILE A 39 -7.22 3.54 -3.09
C ILE A 39 -8.07 4.35 -2.11
N THR A 40 -9.39 4.17 -2.16
CA THR A 40 -10.29 4.79 -1.18
C THR A 40 -10.44 3.90 0.06
N PRO A 41 -10.64 4.44 1.27
CA PRO A 41 -10.79 3.64 2.49
C PRO A 41 -11.95 2.61 2.43
N GLU A 42 -12.99 2.90 1.65
CA GLU A 42 -14.14 2.01 1.43
C GLU A 42 -13.80 0.82 0.55
N SER A 43 -12.71 0.90 -0.23
CA SER A 43 -12.18 -0.21 -1.02
C SER A 43 -11.44 -1.24 -0.17
N LEU A 44 -11.21 -0.96 1.12
CA LEU A 44 -10.50 -1.82 2.06
C LEU A 44 -11.41 -2.32 3.19
N PRO A 45 -11.21 -3.59 3.63
CA PRO A 45 -11.79 -4.10 4.88
C PRO A 45 -11.43 -3.20 6.06
N LYS A 46 -12.36 -3.00 7.01
CA LYS A 46 -12.18 -2.10 8.15
C LYS A 46 -10.86 -2.36 8.92
N LEU A 47 -10.52 -3.63 9.10
CA LEU A 47 -9.29 -4.06 9.79
C LEU A 47 -7.99 -3.68 9.07
N LEU A 48 -8.03 -3.43 7.75
CA LEU A 48 -6.85 -3.07 6.95
C LEU A 48 -6.70 -1.57 6.71
N ARG A 49 -7.73 -0.77 7.03
CA ARG A 49 -7.70 0.68 6.80
C ARG A 49 -6.57 1.37 7.58
N MET A 50 -6.33 0.94 8.82
CA MET A 50 -5.26 1.51 9.63
C MET A 50 -3.87 1.18 9.07
N ASP A 51 -3.68 -0.03 8.54
CA ASP A 51 -2.43 -0.41 7.88
C ASP A 51 -2.20 0.42 6.61
N TYR A 52 -3.27 0.65 5.83
CA TYR A 52 -3.23 1.54 4.67
C TYR A 52 -2.88 2.99 5.04
N PHE A 53 -3.54 3.58 6.04
CA PHE A 53 -3.22 4.95 6.45
C PHE A 53 -1.80 5.10 7.01
N LYS A 54 -1.29 4.08 7.71
CA LYS A 54 0.11 4.05 8.13
C LYS A 54 1.05 4.05 6.91
N LEU A 55 0.76 3.22 5.91
CA LEU A 55 1.53 3.17 4.67
C LEU A 55 1.55 4.52 3.95
N VAL A 56 0.38 5.13 3.74
CA VAL A 56 0.23 6.45 3.12
C VAL A 56 1.01 7.52 3.90
N ARG A 57 0.97 7.48 5.24
CA ARG A 57 1.76 8.39 6.07
C ARG A 57 3.26 8.19 5.87
N MET A 58 3.74 6.95 5.81
CA MET A 58 5.16 6.67 5.56
C MET A 58 5.62 7.23 4.22
N PHE A 59 4.86 7.00 3.14
CA PHE A 59 5.17 7.59 1.83
C PHE A 59 5.18 9.12 1.86
N ASN A 60 4.19 9.75 2.48
CA ASN A 60 4.14 11.21 2.60
C ASN A 60 5.32 11.78 3.41
N VAL A 61 5.70 11.15 4.51
CA VAL A 61 6.86 11.57 5.32
C VAL A 61 8.12 11.48 4.46
N THR A 62 8.31 10.35 3.77
CA THR A 62 9.47 10.17 2.91
C THR A 62 9.52 11.23 1.82
N ILE A 63 8.46 11.38 1.01
CA ILE A 63 8.42 12.33 -0.12
C ILE A 63 8.72 13.76 0.33
N ASN A 64 8.16 14.19 1.47
CA ASN A 64 8.39 15.53 2.01
C ASN A 64 9.78 15.71 2.64
N SER A 65 10.41 14.62 3.09
CA SER A 65 11.78 14.63 3.61
C SER A 65 12.83 14.72 2.51
N THR A 66 12.56 14.14 1.33
CA THR A 66 13.48 14.20 0.17
C THR A 66 13.64 15.61 -0.38
N GLY A 67 12.56 16.40 -0.40
CA GLY A 67 12.57 17.79 -0.90
C GLY A 67 13.03 18.85 0.12
N LYS A 68 13.23 18.48 1.39
CA LYS A 68 13.68 19.40 2.46
C LYS A 68 14.83 18.78 3.25
N MET A 69 16.06 18.98 2.77
CA MET A 69 17.20 18.99 3.70
C MET A 69 16.99 20.11 4.72
N SER A 70 16.44 19.80 5.89
CA SER A 70 16.82 20.43 7.17
C SER A 70 16.00 19.90 8.36
N PHE A 71 16.75 19.46 9.37
CA PHE A 71 16.35 19.16 10.76
C PHE A 71 15.52 17.89 11.05
N SER A 72 16.17 16.72 10.99
CA SER A 72 16.23 15.75 12.11
C SER A 72 16.95 14.44 11.73
N GLY A 73 18.29 14.45 11.78
CA GLY A 73 19.13 13.24 11.88
C GLY A 73 19.26 12.36 10.61
N PRO A 74 20.48 11.91 10.24
CA PRO A 74 20.72 11.05 9.08
C PRO A 74 20.15 9.62 9.19
N ASP A 75 19.63 9.21 10.35
CA ASP A 75 19.31 7.81 10.63
C ASP A 75 17.83 7.41 10.41
N THR A 76 16.95 8.35 10.04
CA THR A 76 15.49 8.06 9.97
C THR A 76 14.93 7.91 8.55
N SER A 77 15.43 8.65 7.55
CA SER A 77 14.89 8.58 6.19
C SER A 77 15.19 7.25 5.50
N ASP A 78 16.43 6.76 5.63
CA ASP A 78 16.85 5.49 5.02
C ASP A 78 16.18 4.29 5.69
N GLY A 79 15.98 4.35 7.02
CA GLY A 79 15.23 3.35 7.77
C GLY A 79 13.77 3.26 7.34
N VAL A 80 13.09 4.40 7.13
CA VAL A 80 11.70 4.41 6.66
C VAL A 80 11.60 3.91 5.22
N ASN A 81 12.54 4.27 4.35
CA ASN A 81 12.58 3.81 2.95
C ASN A 81 12.70 2.30 2.83
N ALA A 82 13.55 1.69 3.66
CA ALA A 82 13.68 0.24 3.74
C ALA A 82 12.40 -0.47 4.21
N LEU A 83 11.53 0.23 4.95
CA LEU A 83 10.27 -0.33 5.47
C LEU A 83 9.09 -0.20 4.50
N LEU A 84 9.18 0.64 3.47
CA LEU A 84 8.09 0.84 2.51
C LEU A 84 7.75 -0.42 1.70
N PRO A 85 8.72 -1.15 1.09
CA PRO A 85 8.39 -2.38 0.37
C PRO A 85 7.77 -3.46 1.29
N PRO A 86 8.35 -3.79 2.47
CA PRO A 86 7.74 -4.74 3.39
C PRO A 86 6.32 -4.36 3.84
N ALA A 87 6.07 -3.08 4.13
CA ALA A 87 4.75 -2.61 4.54
C ALA A 87 3.72 -2.71 3.40
N THR A 88 4.14 -2.41 2.16
CA THR A 88 3.30 -2.53 0.97
C THR A 88 2.96 -4.01 0.69
N ILE A 89 3.95 -4.90 0.76
CA ILE A 89 3.76 -6.36 0.59
C ILE A 89 2.80 -6.90 1.65
N LEU A 90 2.96 -6.49 2.91
CA LEU A 90 2.10 -6.96 3.99
C LEU A 90 0.64 -6.58 3.77
N LEU A 91 0.38 -5.33 3.36
CA LEU A 91 -0.98 -4.87 3.06
C LEU A 91 -1.57 -5.61 1.85
N TYR A 92 -0.80 -5.79 0.78
CA TYR A 92 -1.20 -6.56 -0.39
C TYR A 92 -1.57 -8.00 -0.03
N LYS A 93 -0.72 -8.68 0.74
CA LYS A 93 -0.95 -10.05 1.20
C LYS A 93 -2.24 -10.16 2.02
N ARG A 94 -2.40 -9.30 3.03
CA ARG A 94 -3.58 -9.31 3.90
C ARG A 94 -4.88 -9.03 3.15
N LEU A 95 -4.85 -8.12 2.18
CA LEU A 95 -6.01 -7.84 1.33
C LEU A 95 -6.38 -9.05 0.48
N THR A 96 -5.37 -9.71 -0.11
CA THR A 96 -5.54 -10.92 -0.91
C THR A 96 -6.13 -12.07 -0.09
N GLU A 97 -5.60 -12.30 1.12
CA GLU A 97 -6.11 -13.31 2.05
C GLU A 97 -7.56 -13.01 2.44
N TRP A 98 -7.89 -11.76 2.74
CA TRP A 98 -9.27 -11.36 3.05
C TRP A 98 -10.22 -11.62 1.89
N MET A 99 -9.83 -11.25 0.67
CA MET A 99 -10.63 -11.49 -0.53
C MET A 99 -10.89 -12.98 -0.75
N ALA A 100 -9.88 -13.84 -0.52
CA ALA A 100 -10.03 -15.28 -0.62
C ALA A 100 -11.03 -15.83 0.41
N VAL A 101 -10.92 -15.41 1.67
CA VAL A 101 -11.85 -15.80 2.75
C VAL A 101 -13.27 -15.32 2.45
N GLU A 102 -13.46 -14.07 2.05
CA GLU A 102 -14.80 -13.53 1.72
C GLU A 102 -15.41 -14.29 0.53
N SER A 103 -14.62 -14.62 -0.49
CA SER A 103 -15.07 -15.38 -1.65
C SER A 103 -15.50 -16.79 -1.24
N TYR A 104 -14.72 -17.46 -0.38
CA TYR A 104 -15.06 -18.77 0.15
C TYR A 104 -16.38 -18.74 0.94
N ILE A 105 -16.54 -17.79 1.88
CA ILE A 105 -17.76 -17.67 2.71
C ILE A 105 -18.99 -17.41 1.84
N ARG A 106 -18.88 -16.50 0.86
CA ARG A 106 -19.98 -16.22 -0.09
C ARG A 106 -20.30 -17.44 -0.96
N GLY A 107 -19.29 -18.18 -1.40
CA GLY A 107 -19.47 -19.42 -2.14
C GLY A 107 -20.23 -20.47 -1.33
N GLN A 108 -19.91 -20.63 -0.03
CA GLN A 108 -20.62 -21.53 0.87
C GLN A 108 -22.06 -21.09 1.10
N SER A 109 -22.32 -19.79 1.28
CA SER A 109 -23.69 -19.29 1.45
C SER A 109 -24.59 -19.63 0.25
N TYR A 110 -24.04 -19.71 -0.96
CA TYR A 110 -24.79 -20.10 -2.15
C TYR A 110 -25.10 -21.61 -2.21
N ILE A 111 -24.27 -22.45 -1.59
CA ILE A 111 -24.43 -23.91 -1.59
C ILE A 111 -25.45 -24.38 -0.54
N TYR A 112 -25.58 -23.64 0.56
CA TYR A 112 -26.47 -23.98 1.69
C TYR A 112 -27.75 -23.12 1.77
N SER A 113 -28.05 -22.33 0.72
CA SER A 113 -29.33 -21.63 0.54
C SER A 113 -30.23 -22.39 -0.41
#